data_AF-A0A7Z9ZPC3-F1
#
_entry.id   AF-A0A7Z9ZPC3-F1
#
_cell.length_a   1.000
_cell.length_b   1.000
_cell.length_c   1.000
_cell.angle_alpha   90.00
_cell.angle_beta   90.00
_cell.angle_gamma   90.00
#
_symmetry.space_group_name_H-M   'P 1'
#
loop_
_entity.id
_entity.type
_entity.pdbx_description
1 polymer ?
#
loop_
_entity_poly.entity_id
_entity_poly.type
_entity_poly.pdbx_seq_one_letter_code
_entity_poly.pdbx_strand_id
1 'polypeptide(L)'
;MKKLTWLHDLQNFAGVLIGLIMISIGSVIFLNAGAKLYIFGFASSSYFSPEHRCENNFYEPSPFVVPETIQAKTKAQKTPEEIAKCIEKEIIKERKRYTRDKQEDIISGIILIIIGFPLWFFHRQRKEKDVKLEKIS
;
A
#
# COMPACT_ATOMS: atom_id res chain seq x y z
N MET A 1 -47.10 -14.27 -11.80
CA MET A 1 -45.93 -14.38 -10.90
C MET A 1 -44.61 -14.00 -11.61
N LYS A 2 -44.50 -12.79 -12.21
CA LYS A 2 -43.28 -12.34 -12.93
C LYS A 2 -42.30 -11.52 -12.09
N LYS A 3 -42.69 -11.08 -10.88
CA LYS A 3 -41.86 -10.18 -10.04
C LYS A 3 -40.68 -10.87 -9.35
N LEU A 4 -40.70 -12.21 -9.21
CA LEU A 4 -39.64 -12.92 -8.48
C LEU A 4 -38.35 -13.12 -9.31
N THR A 5 -38.46 -13.27 -10.63
CA THR A 5 -37.31 -13.53 -11.51
C THR A 5 -36.44 -12.29 -11.69
N TRP A 6 -37.05 -11.11 -11.77
CA TRP A 6 -36.33 -9.83 -11.94
C TRP A 6 -35.37 -9.52 -10.78
N LEU A 7 -35.75 -9.87 -9.54
CA LEU A 7 -34.88 -9.68 -8.36
C LEU A 7 -33.65 -10.59 -8.41
N HIS A 8 -33.81 -11.82 -8.89
CA HIS A 8 -32.71 -12.77 -9.02
C HIS A 8 -31.71 -12.34 -10.12
N ASP A 9 -32.21 -11.81 -11.23
CA ASP A 9 -31.39 -11.26 -12.31
C ASP A 9 -30.60 -10.03 -11.86
N LEU A 10 -31.24 -9.15 -11.09
CA LEU A 10 -30.59 -7.97 -10.51
C LEU A 10 -29.46 -8.37 -9.55
N GLN A 11 -29.70 -9.37 -8.69
CA GLN A 11 -28.70 -9.89 -7.76
C GLN A 11 -27.50 -10.49 -8.49
N ASN A 12 -27.73 -11.28 -9.54
CA ASN A 12 -26.65 -11.84 -10.36
C ASN A 12 -25.85 -10.76 -11.09
N PHE A 13 -26.52 -9.73 -11.61
CA PHE A 13 -25.86 -8.60 -12.25
C PHE A 13 -24.99 -7.82 -11.26
N ALA A 14 -25.53 -7.53 -10.07
CA ALA A 14 -24.80 -6.85 -9.00
C ALA A 14 -23.55 -7.64 -8.57
N GLY A 15 -23.66 -8.97 -8.42
CA GLY A 15 -22.53 -9.83 -8.06
C GLY A 15 -21.38 -9.78 -9.08
N VAL A 16 -21.71 -9.84 -10.38
CA VAL A 16 -20.71 -9.70 -11.46
C VAL A 16 -20.05 -8.32 -11.42
N LEU A 17 -20.85 -7.26 -11.25
CA LEU A 17 -20.35 -5.89 -11.22
C LEU A 17 -19.40 -5.66 -10.05
N ILE A 18 -19.77 -6.11 -8.85
CA ILE A 18 -18.94 -6.01 -7.64
C ILE A 18 -17.63 -6.79 -7.83
N GLY A 19 -17.69 -8.01 -8.35
CA GLY A 19 -16.49 -8.82 -8.62
C GLY A 19 -15.55 -8.12 -9.60
N LEU A 20 -16.08 -7.51 -10.66
CA LEU A 20 -15.29 -6.80 -11.66
C LEU A 20 -14.64 -5.54 -11.08
N ILE A 21 -15.37 -4.79 -10.24
CA ILE A 21 -14.83 -3.62 -9.53
C ILE A 21 -13.70 -4.04 -8.59
N MET A 22 -13.88 -5.09 -7.80
CA MET A 22 -12.85 -5.58 -6.87
C MET A 22 -11.59 -6.05 -7.59
N ILE A 23 -11.73 -6.82 -8.68
CA ILE A 23 -10.59 -7.24 -9.50
C ILE A 23 -9.85 -6.02 -10.06
N SER A 24 -10.58 -5.04 -10.58
CA SER A 24 -9.99 -3.83 -11.17
C SER A 24 -9.17 -3.04 -10.14
N ILE A 25 -9.75 -2.80 -8.95
CA ILE A 25 -9.06 -2.10 -7.86
C ILE A 25 -7.83 -2.90 -7.41
N GLY A 26 -7.98 -4.22 -7.19
CA GLY A 26 -6.89 -5.10 -6.79
C GLY A 26 -5.75 -5.11 -7.82
N SER A 27 -6.06 -5.17 -9.12
CA SER A 27 -5.06 -5.11 -10.19
C SER A 27 -4.30 -3.80 -10.22
N VAL A 28 -4.97 -2.65 -10.05
CA VAL A 28 -4.29 -1.34 -10.01
C VAL A 28 -3.35 -1.24 -8.82
N ILE A 29 -3.77 -1.69 -7.62
CA ILE A 29 -2.93 -1.71 -6.42
C ILE A 29 -1.72 -2.62 -6.64
N PHE A 30 -1.96 -3.84 -7.14
CA PHE A 30 -0.91 -4.81 -7.40
C PHE A 30 0.11 -4.32 -8.43
N LEU A 31 -0.35 -3.76 -9.55
CA LEU A 31 0.53 -3.21 -10.59
C LEU A 31 1.31 -1.99 -10.07
N ASN A 32 0.68 -1.09 -9.32
CA ASN A 32 1.36 0.07 -8.77
C ASN A 32 2.44 -0.33 -7.74
N ALA A 33 2.12 -1.26 -6.84
CA ALA A 33 3.08 -1.75 -5.86
C ALA A 33 4.20 -2.59 -6.52
N GLY A 34 3.84 -3.47 -7.45
CA GLY A 34 4.79 -4.29 -8.21
C GLY A 34 5.72 -3.43 -9.07
N ALA A 35 5.19 -2.46 -9.81
CA ALA A 35 5.98 -1.54 -10.62
C ALA A 35 6.91 -0.67 -9.77
N LYS A 36 6.45 -0.16 -8.61
CA LYS A 36 7.29 0.63 -7.70
C LYS A 36 8.44 -0.17 -7.11
N LEU A 37 8.20 -1.44 -6.76
CA LEU A 37 9.24 -2.32 -6.23
C LEU A 37 10.21 -2.80 -7.31
N TYR A 38 9.69 -3.14 -8.50
CA TYR A 38 10.48 -3.75 -9.58
C TYR A 38 11.22 -2.73 -10.44
N ILE A 39 10.55 -1.68 -10.92
CA ILE A 39 11.13 -0.73 -11.88
C ILE A 39 12.04 0.26 -11.18
N PHE A 40 11.62 0.77 -10.03
CA PHE A 40 12.32 1.90 -9.43
C PHE A 40 13.27 1.52 -8.30
N GLY A 41 13.14 0.30 -7.74
CA GLY A 41 13.89 -0.07 -6.54
C GLY A 41 13.78 0.97 -5.41
N PHE A 42 12.72 1.80 -5.43
CA PHE A 42 12.57 2.94 -4.53
C PHE A 42 12.46 2.39 -3.11
N ALA A 43 13.56 2.53 -2.39
CA ALA A 43 13.72 2.17 -1.00
C ALA A 43 13.37 3.35 -0.07
N SER A 44 12.76 4.41 -0.58
CA SER A 44 12.43 5.58 0.22
C SER A 44 11.19 6.29 -0.31
N SER A 45 10.48 6.96 0.60
CA SER A 45 9.37 7.84 0.26
C SER A 45 9.88 9.05 -0.54
N SER A 46 9.05 9.60 -1.44
CA SER A 46 9.41 10.74 -2.31
C SER A 46 9.82 12.02 -1.56
N TYR A 47 9.71 12.05 -0.23
CA TYR A 47 10.00 13.19 0.64
C TYR A 47 11.08 12.90 1.69
N PHE A 48 11.79 11.77 1.57
CA PHE A 48 12.83 11.43 2.53
C PHE A 48 14.14 12.17 2.22
N SER A 49 14.44 13.22 2.99
CA SER A 49 15.75 13.89 3.03
C SER A 49 16.51 13.47 4.29
N PRO A 50 17.39 12.45 4.22
CA PRO A 50 18.15 11.98 5.38
C PRO A 50 19.13 13.03 5.89
N GLU A 51 19.61 13.90 5.00
CA GLU A 51 20.52 15.01 5.32
C GLU A 51 19.87 15.98 6.31
N HIS A 52 18.63 16.42 6.03
CA HIS A 52 17.92 17.35 6.91
C HIS A 52 17.56 16.74 8.27
N ARG A 53 17.29 15.42 8.36
CA ARG A 53 17.04 14.76 9.65
C ARG A 53 18.28 14.61 10.50
N CYS A 54 19.40 14.23 9.88
CA CYS A 54 20.66 14.07 10.59
C CYS A 54 21.28 15.42 10.96
N GLU A 55 20.95 16.49 10.23
CA GLU A 55 21.35 17.87 10.52
C GLU A 55 20.42 18.56 11.54
N ASN A 56 19.11 18.29 11.57
CA ASN A 56 18.16 18.91 12.50
C ASN A 56 17.96 18.18 13.84
N ASN A 57 18.40 16.92 13.99
CA ASN A 57 18.45 16.26 15.31
C ASN A 57 19.43 16.95 16.30
N PHE A 58 20.08 18.04 15.90
CA PHE A 58 20.78 18.99 16.78
C PHE A 58 19.84 19.86 17.63
N TYR A 59 18.53 19.84 17.35
CA TYR A 59 17.50 20.56 18.11
C TYR A 59 16.35 19.61 18.49
N GLU A 60 16.64 18.52 19.22
CA GLU A 60 15.62 18.02 20.13
C GLU A 60 15.61 18.95 21.36
N PRO A 61 14.58 19.78 21.57
CA PRO A 61 14.39 20.38 22.88
C PRO A 61 14.12 19.23 23.85
N SER A 62 15.17 18.84 24.55
CA SER A 62 15.06 18.06 25.78
C SER A 62 13.89 18.62 26.60
N PRO A 63 12.90 17.81 27.02
CA PRO A 63 11.83 18.28 27.91
C PRO A 63 12.37 18.72 29.28
N PHE A 64 13.66 18.52 29.53
CA PHE A 64 14.38 19.09 30.66
C PHE A 64 14.88 20.50 30.33
N VAL A 65 14.28 21.49 30.97
CA VAL A 65 14.76 22.87 31.07
C VAL A 65 16.07 22.84 31.86
N VAL A 66 17.20 22.70 31.18
CA VAL A 66 18.53 22.83 31.80
C VAL A 66 18.87 24.31 31.88
N PRO A 67 19.26 24.85 33.06
CA PRO A 67 19.58 26.26 33.24
C PRO A 67 20.63 26.75 32.25
N GLU A 68 20.42 27.99 31.79
CA GLU A 68 21.07 28.71 30.69
C GLU A 68 22.62 28.79 30.78
N THR A 69 23.21 28.39 31.91
CA THR A 69 24.64 28.47 32.19
C THR A 69 25.45 27.27 31.70
N ILE A 70 24.83 26.19 31.22
CA ILE A 70 25.53 24.98 30.71
C ILE A 70 25.35 24.77 29.18
N GLN A 71 24.48 25.54 28.52
CA GLN A 71 24.18 25.33 27.09
C GLN A 71 25.33 25.67 26.13
N ALA A 72 26.38 26.34 26.59
CA ALA A 72 27.51 26.74 25.75
C ALA A 72 28.54 25.62 25.47
N LYS A 73 28.48 24.45 26.16
CA LYS A 73 29.54 23.43 26.09
C LYS A 73 29.23 22.15 25.32
N THR A 74 28.04 22.00 24.74
CA THR A 74 27.71 20.77 23.99
C THR A 74 27.14 21.04 22.60
N LYS A 75 27.66 22.06 21.90
CA LYS A 75 27.75 22.00 20.44
C LYS A 75 28.99 21.19 20.07
N ALA A 76 28.99 19.91 20.42
CA ALA A 76 29.93 18.99 19.80
C ALA A 76 29.54 18.91 18.33
N GLN A 77 30.20 19.71 17.48
CA GLN A 77 30.14 19.53 16.04
C GLN A 77 30.55 18.09 15.78
N LYS A 78 29.58 17.26 15.44
CA LYS A 78 29.84 15.90 14.99
C LYS A 78 30.82 15.97 13.82
N THR A 79 31.81 15.07 13.80
CA THR A 79 32.68 14.93 12.65
C THR A 79 31.86 14.52 11.42
N PRO A 80 32.29 14.88 10.20
CA PRO A 80 31.58 14.50 8.97
C PRO A 80 31.32 12.99 8.86
N GLU A 81 32.19 12.18 9.48
CA GLU A 81 32.05 10.72 9.56
C GLU A 81 30.82 10.26 10.36
N GLU A 82 30.44 10.98 11.43
CA GLU A 82 29.27 10.64 12.23
C GLU A 82 27.96 11.03 11.54
N ILE A 83 27.98 12.10 10.73
CA ILE A 83 26.85 12.50 9.89
C ILE A 83 26.63 11.46 8.79
N ALA A 84 27.70 11.00 8.12
CA ALA A 84 27.63 9.95 7.12
C ALA A 84 27.03 8.65 7.68
N LYS A 85 27.47 8.22 8.87
CA LYS A 85 26.90 7.05 9.57
C LYS A 85 25.43 7.23 9.95
N CYS A 86 25.02 8.45 10.31
CA CYS A 86 23.62 8.76 10.59
C CYS A 86 22.76 8.62 9.33
N ILE A 87 23.22 9.21 8.22
CA ILE A 87 22.52 9.17 6.93
C ILE A 87 22.33 7.72 6.48
N GLU A 88 23.38 6.91 6.54
CA GLU A 88 23.32 5.50 6.16
C GLU A 88 22.30 4.72 7.00
N LYS A 89 22.31 4.93 8.33
CA LYS A 89 21.39 4.26 9.24
C LYS A 89 19.93 4.66 9.02
N GLU A 90 19.66 5.94 8.80
CA GLU A 90 18.31 6.43 8.50
C GLU A 90 17.82 5.93 7.14
N ILE A 91 18.67 5.88 6.10
CA ILE A 91 18.34 5.28 4.80
C ILE A 91 17.94 3.81 4.95
N ILE A 92 18.72 3.02 5.71
CA ILE A 92 18.42 1.59 5.92
C ILE A 92 17.11 1.41 6.70
N LYS A 93 16.85 2.27 7.69
CA LYS A 93 15.64 2.21 8.51
C LYS A 93 14.41 2.60 7.71
N GLU A 94 14.49 3.65 6.90
CA GLU A 94 13.40 4.08 6.02
C GLU A 94 13.14 3.03 4.94
N ARG A 95 14.19 2.44 4.37
CA ARG A 95 14.08 1.30 3.46
C ARG A 95 13.27 0.17 4.08
N LYS A 96 13.63 -0.28 5.28
CA LYS A 96 12.91 -1.37 5.96
C LYS A 96 11.45 -1.03 6.22
N ARG A 97 11.15 0.21 6.63
CA ARG A 97 9.76 0.67 6.84
C ARG A 97 8.98 0.67 5.54
N TYR A 98 9.55 1.26 4.50
CA TYR A 98 8.93 1.35 3.18
C TYR A 98 8.65 -0.04 2.59
N THR A 99 9.61 -0.98 2.71
CA THR A 99 9.38 -2.36 2.24
C THR A 99 8.23 -3.01 2.99
N ARG A 100 8.12 -2.80 4.31
CA ARG A 100 7.03 -3.38 5.12
C ARG A 100 5.67 -2.81 4.72
N ASP A 101 5.57 -1.49 4.62
CA ASP A 101 4.31 -0.82 4.25
C ASP A 101 3.87 -1.23 2.83
N LYS A 102 4.82 -1.38 1.90
CA LYS A 102 4.51 -1.84 0.54
C LYS A 102 4.10 -3.31 0.48
N GLN A 103 4.63 -4.16 1.36
CA GLN A 103 4.19 -5.55 1.45
C GLN A 103 2.72 -5.64 1.89
N GLU A 104 2.29 -4.80 2.84
CA GLU A 104 0.89 -4.75 3.28
C GLU A 104 -0.06 -4.30 2.15
N ASP A 105 0.35 -3.31 1.35
CA ASP A 105 -0.40 -2.87 0.16
C ASP A 105 -0.56 -4.01 -0.86
N ILE A 106 0.51 -4.76 -1.13
CA ILE A 106 0.50 -5.89 -2.07
C ILE A 106 -0.43 -6.99 -1.57
N ILE A 107 -0.32 -7.37 -0.29
CA ILE A 107 -1.14 -8.41 0.31
C ILE A 107 -2.62 -8.01 0.20
N SER A 108 -2.95 -6.77 0.51
CA SER A 108 -4.32 -6.24 0.38
C SER A 108 -4.83 -6.31 -1.06
N GLY A 109 -4.00 -5.94 -2.04
CA GLY A 109 -4.32 -6.05 -3.46
C GLY A 109 -4.56 -7.51 -3.91
N ILE A 110 -3.71 -8.44 -3.46
CA ILE A 110 -3.82 -9.86 -3.76
C ILE A 110 -5.12 -10.44 -3.16
N ILE A 111 -5.45 -10.09 -1.91
CA ILE A 111 -6.67 -10.56 -1.25
C ILE A 111 -7.92 -10.15 -2.04
N LEU A 112 -7.98 -8.90 -2.53
CA LEU A 112 -9.08 -8.42 -3.35
C LEU A 112 -9.22 -9.20 -4.66
N ILE A 113 -8.11 -9.57 -5.29
CA ILE A 113 -8.11 -10.41 -6.49
C ILE A 113 -8.57 -11.84 -6.14
N ILE A 114 -8.08 -12.42 -5.06
CA ILE A 114 -8.44 -13.78 -4.60
C ILE A 114 -9.92 -13.88 -4.26
N ILE A 115 -10.54 -12.85 -3.70
CA ILE A 115 -11.98 -12.85 -3.38
C ILE A 115 -12.81 -12.48 -4.61
N GLY A 116 -12.39 -11.49 -5.38
CA GLY A 116 -13.11 -11.01 -6.55
C GLY A 116 -13.13 -12.03 -7.70
N PHE A 117 -12.05 -12.77 -7.90
CA PHE A 117 -11.92 -13.71 -9.02
C PHE A 117 -12.91 -14.90 -8.94
N PRO A 118 -13.05 -15.63 -7.81
CA PRO A 118 -14.08 -16.66 -7.65
C PRO A 118 -15.49 -16.10 -7.78
N LEU A 119 -15.79 -14.96 -7.14
CA LEU A 119 -17.10 -14.31 -7.23
C LEU A 119 -17.49 -14.02 -8.69
N TRP A 120 -16.57 -13.43 -9.44
CA TRP A 120 -16.75 -13.18 -10.87
C TRP A 120 -16.86 -14.47 -11.68
N PHE A 121 -15.98 -15.45 -11.42
CA PHE A 121 -15.92 -16.72 -12.16
C PHE A 121 -17.18 -17.56 -11.97
N PHE A 122 -17.65 -17.73 -10.73
CA PHE A 122 -18.86 -18.48 -10.42
C PHE A 122 -20.12 -17.82 -10.98
N HIS A 123 -20.25 -16.50 -10.90
CA HIS A 123 -21.40 -15.80 -11.48
C HIS A 123 -21.39 -15.83 -13.01
N ARG A 124 -20.20 -15.75 -13.65
CA ARG A 124 -20.06 -15.86 -15.09
C ARG A 124 -20.48 -17.24 -15.60
N GLN A 125 -20.07 -18.31 -14.92
CA GLN A 125 -20.44 -19.68 -15.32
C GLN A 125 -21.94 -19.96 -15.23
N ARG A 126 -22.66 -19.35 -14.28
CA ARG A 126 -24.11 -19.52 -14.16
C ARG A 126 -24.85 -18.94 -15.38
N LYS A 127 -24.48 -17.72 -15.80
CA LYS A 127 -25.06 -17.09 -17.01
C LYS A 127 -24.92 -17.94 -18.27
N GLU A 128 -23.78 -18.60 -18.48
CA GLU A 128 -23.56 -19.42 -19.67
C GLU A 128 -24.42 -20.69 -19.69
N LYS A 129 -24.78 -21.23 -18.51
CA LYS A 129 -25.67 -22.39 -18.40
C LYS A 129 -27.13 -22.00 -18.67
N ASP A 130 -27.57 -20.87 -18.16
CA ASP A 130 -28.95 -20.37 -18.38
C ASP A 130 -29.19 -20.04 -19.86
N VAL A 131 -28.23 -19.40 -20.54
CA VAL A 131 -28.30 -19.10 -21.98
C VAL A 131 -28.30 -20.36 -22.85
N LYS A 132 -27.62 -21.44 -22.43
CA LYS A 132 -27.65 -22.72 -23.16
C LYS A 132 -28.98 -23.44 -23.00
N LEU A 133 -29.61 -23.39 -21.82
CA LEU A 133 -30.91 -24.02 -21.57
C LEU A 133 -32.04 -23.36 -22.36
N GLU A 134 -32.00 -22.03 -22.50
CA GLU A 134 -32.99 -21.28 -23.30
C GLU A 134 -32.88 -21.57 -24.80
N LYS A 135 -31.72 -22.01 -25.30
CA LYS A 135 -31.54 -22.38 -26.72
C LYS A 135 -31.97 -23.81 -27.06
N ILE A 136 -32.24 -24.64 -26.06
CA ILE A 136 -32.60 -26.06 -26.22
C ILE A 136 -34.11 -26.29 -25.97
N SER A 137 -34.76 -25.36 -25.25
CA SER A 137 -36.23 -25.33 -25.07
C SER A 137 -36.93 -24.56 -26.19
#